data_AF-A0A534ZJZ0-F1
#
_entry.id   AF-A0A534ZJZ0-F1
#
_cell.length_a   1.000
_cell.length_b   1.000
_cell.length_c   1.000
_cell.angle_alpha   90.00
_cell.angle_beta   90.00
_cell.angle_gamma   90.00
#
_symmetry.space_group_name_H-M   'P 1'
#
loop_
_entity.id
_entity.type
_entity.pdbx_description
1 polymer ?
#
loop_
_entity_poly.entity_id
_entity_poly.type
_entity_poly.pdbx_seq_one_letter_code
_entity_poly.pdbx_strand_id
1 'polypeptide(L)'
;MTDGTAVARLVDTTVAPSVAHVATDPERARIAEGTADQPGRWWAFGPYVSERAWGSSALFQEDPAWRDELLFHEYFHAETGEGLGASHQTGWTALVAALVADRARS
;
A
#
# COMPACT_ATOMS: atom_id res chain seq x y z
N MET A 1 -16.79 -44.78 42.95
CA MET A 1 -17.46 -44.99 41.66
C MET A 1 -17.93 -43.61 41.21
N THR A 2 -16.98 -42.77 40.76
CA THR A 2 -16.78 -42.34 39.35
C THR A 2 -18.04 -41.63 38.80
N ASP A 3 -18.04 -40.38 38.37
CA ASP A 3 -16.94 -39.62 37.76
C ASP A 3 -17.14 -38.10 37.85
N GLY A 4 -16.02 -37.39 37.76
CA GLY A 4 -15.95 -35.93 37.80
C GLY A 4 -16.45 -35.27 36.51
N THR A 5 -17.26 -34.22 36.67
CA THR A 5 -17.60 -33.29 35.61
C THR A 5 -16.35 -32.51 35.20
N ALA A 6 -15.79 -32.86 34.03
CA ALA A 6 -14.68 -32.15 33.42
C ALA A 6 -15.09 -30.73 33.03
N VAL A 7 -14.36 -29.75 33.55
CA VAL A 7 -14.35 -28.36 33.05
C VAL A 7 -13.83 -28.36 31.61
N ALA A 8 -14.65 -27.90 30.67
CA ALA A 8 -14.22 -27.71 29.28
C ALA A 8 -13.19 -26.58 29.20
N ARG A 9 -11.89 -26.94 29.24
CA ARG A 9 -10.82 -26.11 28.70
C ARG A 9 -10.64 -26.49 27.24
N LEU A 10 -11.12 -25.66 26.32
CA LEU A 10 -10.68 -25.71 24.93
C LEU A 10 -11.04 -24.42 24.21
N VAL A 11 -10.17 -23.42 24.34
CA VAL A 11 -9.81 -22.57 23.21
C VAL A 11 -8.29 -22.53 23.23
N ASP A 12 -7.69 -23.48 22.52
CA ASP A 12 -6.29 -23.40 22.14
C ASP A 12 -6.19 -22.28 21.10
N THR A 13 -5.89 -21.06 21.56
CA THR A 13 -5.53 -19.93 20.71
C THR A 13 -4.11 -20.12 20.20
N THR A 14 -3.87 -21.18 19.44
CA THR A 14 -2.70 -21.23 18.57
C THR A 14 -2.98 -20.28 17.42
N VAL A 15 -2.62 -19.01 17.61
CA VAL A 15 -2.40 -18.09 16.50
C VAL A 15 -1.30 -18.72 15.66
N ALA A 16 -1.67 -19.27 14.50
CA ALA A 16 -0.69 -19.71 13.52
C ALA A 16 0.27 -18.54 13.27
N PRO A 17 1.60 -18.76 13.24
CA PRO A 17 2.52 -17.71 12.91
C PRO A 17 2.22 -17.27 11.47
N SER A 18 1.62 -16.10 11.32
CA SER A 18 1.54 -15.36 10.05
C SER A 18 2.95 -14.84 9.72
N VAL A 19 3.88 -15.77 9.53
CA VAL A 19 5.24 -15.50 9.06
C VAL A 19 5.46 -16.38 7.86
N ALA A 20 4.73 -16.07 6.79
CA ALA A 20 4.96 -16.68 5.49
C ALA A 20 4.53 -15.71 4.39
N HIS A 21 5.22 -14.57 4.27
CA HIS A 21 5.37 -13.81 3.01
C HIS A 21 6.62 -12.93 3.10
N VAL A 22 7.77 -13.52 3.47
CA VAL A 22 9.09 -12.96 3.15
C VAL A 22 9.50 -13.48 1.77
N ALA A 23 8.61 -13.31 0.79
CA ALA A 23 9.00 -13.34 -0.61
C ALA A 23 9.42 -11.91 -0.94
N THR A 24 10.60 -11.73 -1.53
CA THR A 24 11.22 -10.48 -1.95
C THR A 24 10.20 -9.38 -2.27
N ASP A 25 9.85 -8.58 -1.27
CA ASP A 25 8.79 -7.59 -1.39
C ASP A 25 9.31 -6.50 -2.35
N PRO A 26 8.74 -6.37 -3.55
CA PRO A 26 9.22 -5.40 -4.53
C PRO A 26 9.09 -3.97 -3.99
N GLU A 27 8.24 -3.73 -2.98
CA GLU A 27 8.20 -2.48 -2.22
C GLU A 27 9.48 -2.26 -1.41
N ARG A 28 9.89 -3.24 -0.61
CA ARG A 28 11.13 -3.17 0.20
C ARG A 28 12.38 -3.05 -0.67
N ALA A 29 12.41 -3.74 -1.83
CA ALA A 29 13.53 -3.64 -2.76
C ALA A 29 13.67 -2.22 -3.33
N ARG A 30 12.56 -1.57 -3.68
CA ARG A 30 12.57 -0.18 -4.20
C ARG A 30 12.89 0.85 -3.12
N ILE A 31 12.38 0.65 -1.89
CA ILE A 31 12.75 1.51 -0.75
C ILE A 31 14.27 1.43 -0.51
N ALA A 32 14.87 0.25 -0.63
CA ALA A 32 16.30 0.05 -0.45
C ALA A 32 17.18 0.72 -1.54
N GLU A 33 16.62 1.12 -2.69
CA GLU A 33 17.35 1.87 -3.72
C GLU A 33 17.65 3.32 -3.32
N GLY A 34 16.95 3.85 -2.30
CA GLY A 34 17.11 5.22 -1.84
C GLY A 34 17.36 5.30 -0.34
N THR A 35 18.20 6.26 0.06
CA THR A 35 18.32 6.69 1.46
C THR A 35 17.82 8.12 1.59
N ALA A 36 17.66 8.61 2.82
CA ALA A 36 17.27 9.99 3.07
C ALA A 36 18.23 11.02 2.43
N ASP A 37 19.52 10.65 2.29
CA ASP A 37 20.57 11.53 1.78
C ASP A 37 20.91 11.27 0.30
N GLN A 38 20.53 10.10 -0.24
CA GLN A 38 20.63 9.76 -1.65
C GLN A 38 19.28 9.26 -2.13
N PRO A 39 18.42 10.15 -2.67
CA PRO A 39 17.12 9.72 -3.16
C PRO A 39 17.35 8.74 -4.31
N GLY A 40 16.77 7.54 -4.16
CA GLY A 40 16.68 6.56 -5.25
C GLY A 40 15.88 7.12 -6.43
N ARG A 41 15.62 6.29 -7.43
CA ARG A 41 14.85 6.69 -8.63
C ARG A 41 13.38 6.84 -8.28
N TRP A 42 13.01 7.89 -7.53
CA TRP A 42 11.65 8.04 -6.99
C TRP A 42 10.58 8.08 -8.11
N TRP A 43 10.94 8.54 -9.31
CA TRP A 43 10.07 8.47 -10.50
C TRP A 43 9.78 7.03 -10.96
N ALA A 44 10.64 6.05 -10.63
CA ALA A 44 10.40 4.64 -10.91
C ALA A 44 9.29 4.04 -10.03
N PHE A 45 8.83 4.76 -8.99
CA PHE A 45 7.63 4.38 -8.25
C PHE A 45 6.34 4.76 -8.97
N GLY A 46 6.37 5.60 -10.02
CA GLY A 46 5.18 6.04 -10.76
C GLY A 46 4.26 4.88 -11.15
N PRO A 47 4.73 3.90 -11.96
CA PRO A 47 3.93 2.75 -12.34
C PRO A 47 3.39 1.96 -11.15
N TYR A 48 4.19 1.80 -10.09
CA TYR A 48 3.77 1.08 -8.88
C TYR A 48 2.63 1.79 -8.14
N VAL A 49 2.72 3.12 -7.98
CA VAL A 49 1.71 3.91 -7.28
C VAL A 49 0.44 4.00 -8.12
N SER A 50 0.56 4.18 -9.44
CA SER A 50 -0.57 4.17 -10.37
C SER A 50 -1.30 2.83 -10.36
N GLU A 51 -0.59 1.70 -10.45
CA GLU A 51 -1.17 0.35 -10.38
C GLU A 51 -2.00 0.12 -9.11
N ARG A 52 -1.55 0.62 -7.94
CA ARG A 52 -2.35 0.52 -6.71
C ARG A 52 -3.57 1.43 -6.72
N ALA A 53 -3.43 2.67 -7.20
CA ALA A 53 -4.53 3.63 -7.28
C ALA A 53 -5.66 3.12 -8.21
N TRP A 54 -5.32 2.37 -9.27
CA TRP A 54 -6.27 1.76 -10.21
C TRP A 54 -7.13 0.65 -9.64
N GLY A 55 -6.71 0.04 -8.52
CA GLY A 55 -7.46 -1.00 -7.85
C GLY A 55 -7.90 -2.11 -8.81
N SER A 56 -9.19 -2.36 -8.90
CA SER A 56 -9.76 -3.44 -9.72
C SER A 56 -10.18 -3.01 -11.14
N SER A 57 -9.91 -1.77 -11.55
CA SER A 57 -10.31 -1.26 -12.87
C SER A 57 -9.46 -1.85 -13.99
N ALA A 58 -10.00 -2.84 -14.72
CA ALA A 58 -9.32 -3.47 -15.85
C ALA A 58 -8.87 -2.46 -16.92
N LEU A 59 -9.65 -1.40 -17.15
CA LEU A 59 -9.28 -0.34 -18.09
C LEU A 59 -7.95 0.31 -17.74
N PHE A 60 -7.76 0.69 -16.47
CA PHE A 60 -6.55 1.40 -16.03
C PHE A 60 -5.37 0.46 -15.77
N GLN A 61 -5.65 -0.81 -15.44
CA GLN A 61 -4.62 -1.83 -15.21
C GLN A 61 -4.00 -2.38 -16.51
N GLU A 62 -4.82 -2.57 -17.55
CA GLU A 62 -4.42 -3.31 -18.74
C GLU A 62 -4.04 -2.41 -19.92
N ASP A 63 -4.64 -1.22 -20.03
CA ASP A 63 -4.36 -0.32 -21.14
C ASP A 63 -3.01 0.40 -20.93
N PRO A 64 -2.02 0.20 -21.82
CA PRO A 64 -0.71 0.84 -21.71
C PRO A 64 -0.75 2.36 -21.68
N ALA A 65 -1.82 2.99 -22.19
CA ALA A 65 -1.98 4.44 -22.18
C ALA A 65 -2.10 5.03 -20.76
N TRP A 66 -2.47 4.21 -19.76
CA TRP A 66 -2.71 4.65 -18.38
C TRP A 66 -1.62 4.20 -17.40
N ARG A 67 -0.60 3.48 -17.88
CA ARG A 67 0.45 2.89 -17.04
C ARG A 67 1.31 3.93 -16.33
N ASP A 68 1.61 5.03 -17.01
CA ASP A 68 2.48 6.10 -16.51
C ASP A 68 1.70 7.34 -16.06
N GLU A 69 0.37 7.32 -16.18
CA GLU A 69 -0.49 8.39 -15.70
C GLU A 69 -0.75 8.20 -14.20
N LEU A 70 -0.74 9.28 -13.42
CA LEU A 70 -1.05 9.23 -11.99
C LEU A 70 -2.22 10.17 -11.70
N LEU A 71 -3.34 9.60 -11.29
CA LEU A 71 -4.51 10.38 -10.88
C LEU A 71 -4.52 10.57 -9.37
N PHE A 72 -4.96 11.75 -8.96
CA PHE A 72 -5.27 12.06 -7.57
C PHE A 72 -6.75 11.80 -7.32
N HIS A 73 -7.00 11.01 -6.27
CA HIS A 73 -8.33 10.63 -5.80
C HIS A 73 -8.66 11.39 -4.52
N GLU A 74 -9.95 11.43 -4.17
CA GLU A 74 -10.44 12.14 -2.98
C GLU A 74 -10.01 11.44 -1.68
N TYR A 75 -10.01 10.11 -1.67
CA TYR A 75 -9.53 9.26 -0.58
C TYR A 75 -9.00 7.93 -1.12
N PHE A 76 -8.22 7.22 -0.29
CA PHE A 76 -7.61 5.93 -0.65
C PHE A 76 -8.05 4.84 0.32
N HIS A 77 -8.26 3.63 -0.19
CA HIS A 77 -8.52 2.46 0.64
C HIS A 77 -7.26 2.07 1.42
N ALA A 78 -7.36 2.01 2.76
CA ALA A 78 -6.20 1.86 3.64
C ALA A 78 -5.39 0.56 3.40
N GLU A 79 -6.06 -0.55 3.11
CA GLU A 79 -5.38 -1.84 2.90
C GLU A 79 -4.81 -2.02 1.49
N THR A 80 -5.55 -1.59 0.46
CA THR A 80 -5.21 -1.90 -0.94
C THR A 80 -4.48 -0.76 -1.63
N GLY A 81 -4.72 0.49 -1.20
CA GLY A 81 -4.26 1.70 -1.86
C GLY A 81 -5.13 2.15 -3.04
N GLU A 82 -6.30 1.54 -3.24
CA GLU A 82 -7.23 1.91 -4.32
C GLU A 82 -7.73 3.35 -4.14
N GLY A 83 -7.70 4.13 -5.22
CA GLY A 83 -8.20 5.50 -5.25
C GLY A 83 -9.71 5.53 -5.41
N LEU A 84 -10.40 6.27 -4.54
CA LEU A 84 -11.85 6.30 -4.45
C LEU A 84 -12.40 7.74 -4.50
N GLY A 85 -13.68 7.88 -4.86
CA GLY A 85 -14.34 9.18 -5.02
C GLY A 85 -13.97 9.86 -6.34
N ALA A 86 -14.02 11.19 -6.37
CA ALA A 86 -13.70 11.95 -7.59
C ALA A 86 -12.23 11.77 -7.99
N SER A 87 -11.99 11.34 -9.23
CA SER A 87 -10.66 11.34 -9.85
C SER A 87 -10.29 12.74 -10.33
N HIS A 88 -8.99 13.05 -10.44
CA HIS A 88 -8.46 14.38 -10.73
C HIS A 88 -8.78 15.45 -9.67
N GLN A 89 -9.07 15.04 -8.42
CA GLN A 89 -9.22 16.01 -7.34
C GLN A 89 -7.84 16.50 -6.89
N THR A 90 -7.37 17.61 -7.44
CA THR A 90 -6.13 18.30 -7.00
C THR A 90 -6.40 19.26 -5.83
N GLY A 91 -7.30 18.87 -4.92
CA GLY A 91 -7.71 19.65 -3.76
C GLY A 91 -6.79 19.42 -2.56
N TRP A 92 -7.36 18.98 -1.43
CA TRP A 92 -6.59 18.74 -0.21
C TRP A 92 -5.48 17.68 -0.33
N THR A 93 -5.59 16.77 -1.29
CA THR A 93 -4.66 15.64 -1.50
C THR A 93 -3.38 16.13 -2.14
N ALA A 94 -3.43 17.25 -2.88
CA ALA A 94 -2.25 17.92 -3.41
C ALA A 94 -1.37 18.54 -2.31
N LEU A 95 -1.86 18.70 -1.08
CA LEU A 95 -1.05 19.18 0.06
C LEU A 95 0.15 18.27 0.35
N VAL A 96 0.08 16.98 -0.03
CA VAL A 96 1.23 16.07 0.09
C VAL A 96 2.45 16.58 -0.69
N ALA A 97 2.24 17.24 -1.84
CA ALA A 97 3.32 17.82 -2.63
C ALA A 97 4.04 18.94 -1.87
N ALA A 98 3.31 19.74 -1.09
CA ALA A 98 3.89 20.77 -0.24
C ALA A 98 4.76 20.17 0.88
N LEU A 99 4.31 19.07 1.49
CA LEU A 99 5.07 18.33 2.50
C LEU A 99 6.35 17.72 1.93
N VAL A 100 6.26 17.10 0.75
CA VAL A 100 7.43 16.53 0.04
C VAL A 100 8.42 17.64 -0.32
N ALA A 101 7.93 18.77 -0.84
CA ALA A 101 8.77 19.91 -1.19
C ALA A 101 9.45 20.50 0.05
N ASP A 102 8.77 20.54 1.19
CA ASP A 102 9.36 21.00 2.46
C ASP A 102 10.43 20.04 2.98
N ARG A 103 10.15 18.74 2.93
CA ARG A 103 11.14 17.72 3.29
C ARG A 103 12.38 17.76 2.40
N ALA A 104 12.24 18.10 1.11
CA ALA A 104 13.37 18.21 0.19
C ALA A 104 14.25 19.46 0.44
N ARG A 105 13.76 20.45 1.18
CA ARG A 105 14.49 21.69 1.52
C ARG A 105 15.19 21.63 2.89
N SER A 106 14.89 20.63 3.70
CA SER A 106 15.42 20.43 5.05
C SER A 106 16.47 19.33 5.09
#